data_AF-A0A0N0LKA3-F1
#
_entry.id   AF-A0A0N0LKA3-F1
#
_cell.length_a   1.000
_cell.length_b   1.000
_cell.length_c   1.000
_cell.angle_alpha   90.00
_cell.angle_beta   90.00
_cell.angle_gamma   90.00
#
_symmetry.space_group_name_H-M   'P 1'
#
loop_
_entity.id
_entity.type
_entity.pdbx_description
1 polymer ?
#
loop_
_entity_poly.entity_id
_entity_poly.type
_entity_poly.pdbx_seq_one_letter_code
_entity_poly.pdbx_strand_id
1 'polypeptide(L)'
;MALNSIELENFRTEIKKASEDLKLNELIFQTEWIFDFPTQSLNIGEAMLQDSYNIAVGWDGYGIEDLNILEQQGFLKKIFETEKDPITLEQIIKYVII
;
A
#
# COMPACT_ATOMS: atom_id res chain seq x y z
N MET A 1 -4.76 14.56 -3.90
CA MET A 1 -4.27 15.69 -3.05
C MET A 1 -3.10 15.12 -2.28
N ALA A 2 -1.93 15.78 -2.29
CA ALA A 2 -0.82 15.31 -1.46
C ALA A 2 -1.28 15.33 0.02
N LEU A 3 -1.18 14.19 0.70
CA LEU A 3 -1.60 14.05 2.10
C LEU A 3 -0.89 15.08 2.99
N ASN A 4 -1.58 15.57 4.02
CA ASN A 4 -0.92 16.38 5.03
C ASN A 4 0.10 15.51 5.76
N SER A 5 1.26 16.05 6.13
CA SER A 5 2.37 15.31 6.76
C SER A 5 1.95 14.41 7.94
N ILE A 6 0.91 14.81 8.66
CA ILE A 6 0.32 14.09 9.80
C ILE A 6 -0.32 12.76 9.37
N GLU A 7 -1.05 12.74 8.25
CA GLU A 7 -1.75 11.55 7.77
C GLU A 7 -0.76 10.49 7.26
N LEU A 8 0.36 10.95 6.70
CA LEU A 8 1.45 10.09 6.24
C LEU A 8 2.27 9.51 7.40
N GLU A 9 2.48 10.28 8.48
CA GLU A 9 3.10 9.74 9.70
C GLU A 9 2.20 8.74 10.43
N ASN A 10 0.89 8.98 10.44
CA ASN A 10 -0.07 8.01 10.96
C ASN A 10 -0.03 6.72 10.14
N PHE A 11 -0.08 6.83 8.81
CA PHE A 11 0.03 5.69 7.91
C PHE A 11 1.28 4.86 8.14
N ARG A 12 2.44 5.52 8.23
CA ARG A 12 3.71 4.87 8.54
C ARG A 12 3.64 4.11 9.85
N THR A 13 3.05 4.73 10.88
CA THR A 13 2.91 4.13 12.21
C THR A 13 1.99 2.90 12.16
N GLU A 14 0.89 2.98 11.41
CA GLU A 14 -0.05 1.87 11.25
C GLU A 14 0.55 0.71 10.44
N ILE A 15 1.25 0.99 9.33
CA ILE A 15 2.00 -0.04 8.57
C ILE A 15 3.00 -0.74 9.48
N LYS A 16 3.78 0.04 10.26
CA LYS A 16 4.77 -0.51 11.17
C LYS A 16 4.12 -1.40 12.23
N LYS A 17 3.03 -0.94 12.82
CA LYS A 17 2.27 -1.70 13.82
C LYS A 17 1.71 -3.00 13.22
N ALA A 18 1.14 -2.94 12.02
CA ALA A 18 0.62 -4.11 11.32
C ALA A 18 1.73 -5.11 10.98
N SER A 19 2.89 -4.60 10.55
CA SER A 19 4.08 -5.41 10.30
C SER A 19 4.59 -6.12 11.55
N GLU A 20 4.67 -5.42 12.69
CA GLU A 20 5.07 -5.99 13.98
C GLU A 20 4.07 -7.03 14.49
N ASP A 21 2.77 -6.78 14.34
CA ASP A 21 1.70 -7.68 14.77
C ASP A 21 1.70 -8.98 13.94
N LEU A 22 1.80 -8.86 12.62
CA LEU A 22 1.84 -9.98 11.68
C LEU A 22 3.21 -10.66 11.60
N LYS A 23 4.25 -10.04 12.16
CA LYS A 23 5.67 -10.45 12.05
C LYS A 23 6.12 -10.60 10.60
N LEU A 24 5.58 -9.77 9.73
CA LEU A 24 5.84 -9.77 8.30
C LEU A 24 6.26 -8.36 7.89
N ASN A 25 7.34 -8.28 7.14
CA ASN A 25 7.89 -7.01 6.66
C ASN A 25 7.58 -6.81 5.17
N GLU A 26 6.77 -7.68 4.57
CA GLU A 26 6.37 -7.58 3.16
C GLU A 26 5.01 -6.88 3.07
N LEU A 27 4.99 -5.79 2.31
CA LEU A 27 3.81 -4.99 2.01
C LEU A 27 3.51 -5.12 0.52
N ILE A 28 2.29 -5.50 0.18
CA ILE A 28 1.84 -5.77 -1.19
C ILE A 28 0.73 -4.79 -1.51
N PHE A 29 0.98 -3.93 -2.48
CA PHE A 29 -0.02 -3.06 -3.08
C PHE A 29 -0.50 -3.67 -4.39
N GLN A 30 -1.81 -3.81 -4.56
CA GLN A 30 -2.40 -4.38 -5.77
C GLN A 30 -3.48 -3.45 -6.29
N THR A 31 -3.49 -3.25 -7.59
CA THR A 31 -4.58 -2.61 -8.32
C THR A 31 -5.19 -3.66 -9.23
N GLU A 32 -6.47 -3.95 -9.05
CA GLU A 32 -7.21 -4.99 -9.76
C GLU A 32 -8.64 -4.54 -10.09
N TRP A 33 -9.24 -5.12 -11.14
CA TRP A 33 -10.64 -4.84 -11.48
C TRP A 33 -11.57 -5.85 -10.82
N ILE A 34 -12.43 -5.36 -9.92
CA ILE A 34 -13.45 -6.16 -9.25
C ILE A 34 -14.82 -5.62 -9.66
N PHE A 35 -15.68 -6.47 -10.23
CA PHE A 35 -17.03 -6.13 -10.69
C PHE A 35 -17.10 -4.88 -11.59
N ASP A 36 -16.23 -4.78 -12.61
CA ASP A 36 -16.14 -3.61 -13.50
C ASP A 36 -15.73 -2.29 -12.82
N PHE A 37 -15.13 -2.35 -11.61
CA PHE A 37 -14.55 -1.20 -10.95
C PHE A 37 -13.06 -1.39 -10.63
N PRO A 38 -12.22 -0.37 -10.88
CA PRO A 38 -10.82 -0.41 -10.46
C PRO A 38 -10.75 -0.29 -8.93
N THR A 39 -10.20 -1.32 -8.31
CA THR A 39 -9.99 -1.42 -6.87
C THR A 39 -8.50 -1.43 -6.55
N GLN A 40 -8.17 -0.92 -5.37
CA GLN A 40 -6.81 -0.90 -4.85
C GLN A 40 -6.82 -1.54 -3.48
N SER A 41 -5.87 -2.44 -3.24
CA SER A 41 -5.73 -3.14 -1.98
C SER A 41 -4.29 -3.06 -1.48
N LEU A 42 -4.14 -3.00 -0.17
CA LEU A 42 -2.86 -2.98 0.51
C LEU A 42 -2.86 -4.08 1.56
N ASN A 43 -1.94 -5.03 1.39
CA ASN A 43 -1.90 -6.26 2.17
C ASN A 43 -0.53 -6.43 2.81
N ILE A 44 -0.48 -6.98 4.03
CA ILE A 44 0.75 -7.50 4.64
C ILE A 44 0.54 -9.01 4.80
N GLY A 45 1.26 -9.81 4.01
CA GLY A 45 0.97 -11.23 3.89
C GLY A 45 -0.45 -11.50 3.39
N GLU A 46 -1.24 -12.21 4.19
CA GLU A 46 -2.65 -12.53 3.90
C GLU A 46 -3.65 -11.52 4.49
N ALA A 47 -3.17 -10.55 5.28
CA ALA A 47 -4.03 -9.58 5.96
C ALA A 47 -4.20 -8.30 5.13
N MET A 48 -5.45 -7.95 4.82
CA MET A 48 -5.78 -6.68 4.19
C MET A 48 -5.77 -5.56 5.23
N LEU A 49 -4.95 -4.54 4.99
CA LEU A 49 -4.76 -3.44 5.93
C LEU A 49 -6.00 -2.56 6.09
N GLN A 50 -6.82 -2.47 5.04
CA GLN A 50 -8.09 -1.75 5.07
C GLN A 50 -9.07 -2.35 6.08
N ASP A 51 -9.22 -3.66 6.11
CA ASP A 51 -10.10 -4.36 7.06
C ASP A 51 -9.48 -4.45 8.46
N SER A 52 -8.19 -4.77 8.54
CA SER A 52 -7.57 -5.17 9.81
C SER A 52 -7.04 -3.98 10.63
N TYR A 53 -6.69 -2.88 9.96
CA TYR A 53 -5.99 -1.74 10.57
C TYR A 53 -6.64 -0.38 10.26
N ASN A 54 -7.84 -0.37 9.65
CA ASN A 54 -8.57 0.85 9.28
C ASN A 54 -7.76 1.80 8.37
N ILE A 55 -6.86 1.23 7.59
CA ILE A 55 -6.05 1.96 6.61
C ILE A 55 -6.88 2.10 5.32
N ALA A 56 -7.43 3.27 5.06
CA ALA A 56 -8.16 3.50 3.82
C ALA A 56 -7.20 3.40 2.61
N VAL A 57 -7.50 2.55 1.64
CA VAL A 57 -6.71 2.38 0.40
C VAL A 57 -7.62 2.71 -0.77
N GLY A 58 -7.09 3.37 -1.80
CA GLY A 58 -7.86 3.68 -3.01
C GLY A 58 -8.05 5.17 -3.28
N TRP A 59 -9.16 5.48 -3.96
CA TRP A 59 -9.49 6.81 -4.48
C TRP A 59 -9.60 7.91 -3.41
N ASP A 60 -10.03 7.56 -2.20
CA ASP A 60 -10.15 8.45 -1.04
C ASP A 60 -9.13 8.10 0.08
N GLY A 61 -8.16 7.22 -0.21
CA GLY A 61 -7.22 6.68 0.77
C GLY A 61 -5.76 6.75 0.32
N TYR A 62 -4.91 5.95 0.96
CA TYR A 62 -3.50 5.80 0.63
C TYR A 62 -3.33 5.14 -0.74
N GLY A 63 -2.50 5.76 -1.57
CA GLY A 63 -2.21 5.30 -2.93
C GLY A 63 -0.74 5.02 -3.16
N ILE A 64 -0.40 4.78 -4.43
CA ILE A 64 0.98 4.56 -4.88
C ILE A 64 1.87 5.78 -4.55
N GLU A 65 1.33 6.99 -4.63
CA GLU A 65 2.08 8.21 -4.34
C GLU A 65 2.62 8.23 -2.90
N ASP A 66 1.80 7.82 -1.93
CA ASP A 66 2.18 7.78 -0.50
C ASP A 66 3.21 6.70 -0.21
N LEU A 67 3.03 5.52 -0.83
CA LEU A 67 4.01 4.43 -0.76
C LEU A 67 5.36 4.87 -1.35
N ASN A 68 5.34 5.65 -2.42
CA ASN A 68 6.56 6.20 -3.04
C ASN A 68 7.23 7.26 -2.14
N ILE A 69 6.46 8.09 -1.43
CA ILE A 69 7.01 9.01 -0.42
C ILE A 69 7.68 8.21 0.71
N LEU A 70 7.02 7.17 1.22
CA LEU A 70 7.60 6.30 2.25
C LEU A 70 8.85 5.55 1.76
N GLU A 71 8.90 5.21 0.48
CA GLU A 71 10.10 4.66 -0.17
C GLU A 71 11.23 5.69 -0.21
N GLN A 72 10.94 6.92 -0.63
CA GLN A 72 11.93 8.02 -0.66
C GLN A 72 12.45 8.38 0.74
N GLN A 73 11.63 8.22 1.77
CA GLN A 73 12.02 8.38 3.17
C GLN A 73 12.86 7.22 3.71
N GLY A 74 13.00 6.13 2.96
CA GLY A 74 13.74 4.92 3.35
C GLY A 74 12.99 4.01 4.33
N PHE A 75 11.67 4.19 4.48
CA PHE A 75 10.82 3.30 5.28
C PHE A 75 10.37 2.07 4.50
N LEU A 76 10.04 2.26 3.22
CA LEU A 76 9.73 1.16 2.30
C LEU A 76 10.87 0.99 1.29
N LYS A 77 11.02 -0.23 0.79
CA LYS A 77 11.89 -0.52 -0.34
C LYS A 77 11.14 -1.38 -1.34
N LYS A 78 10.92 -0.85 -2.55
CA LYS A 78 10.31 -1.62 -3.61
C LYS A 78 11.20 -2.80 -3.97
N ILE A 79 10.66 -4.01 -3.92
CA ILE A 79 11.36 -5.25 -4.30
C ILE A 79 10.81 -5.87 -5.57
N PHE A 80 9.57 -5.54 -5.93
CA PHE A 80 8.91 -6.10 -7.10
C PHE A 80 7.84 -5.13 -7.59
N GLU A 81 7.69 -5.06 -8.91
CA GLU A 81 6.66 -4.29 -9.58
C GLU A 81 6.33 -5.01 -10.89
N THR A 82 5.06 -5.29 -11.11
CA THR A 82 4.61 -5.79 -12.42
C THR A 82 4.49 -4.63 -13.40
N GLU A 83 4.61 -4.95 -14.68
CA GLU A 83 4.24 -4.01 -15.72
C GLU A 83 2.76 -3.66 -15.58
N LYS A 84 2.45 -2.37 -15.61
CA LYS A 84 1.08 -1.88 -15.48
C LYS A 84 0.34 -2.16 -16.78
N ASP A 85 -0.74 -2.92 -16.71
CA ASP A 85 -1.49 -3.27 -17.91
C ASP A 85 -2.11 -2.00 -18.54
N PRO A 86 -1.92 -1.73 -19.84
CA PRO A 86 -2.43 -0.50 -20.45
C PRO A 86 -3.96 -0.49 -20.59
N ILE A 87 -4.62 -1.65 -20.50
CA ILE A 87 -6.07 -1.79 -20.67
C ILE A 87 -6.74 -1.85 -19.30
N THR A 88 -6.26 -2.73 -18.42
CA THR A 88 -6.85 -2.94 -17.11
C THR A 88 -6.19 -2.10 -16.02
N LEU A 89 -5.08 -1.41 -16.29
CA LEU A 89 -4.32 -0.65 -15.28
C LEU A 89 -3.91 -1.49 -14.08
N GLU A 90 -3.97 -2.82 -14.21
CA GLU A 90 -3.65 -3.77 -13.16
C GLU A 90 -2.17 -3.74 -12.87
N GLN A 91 -1.84 -3.69 -11.58
CA GLN A 91 -0.47 -3.56 -11.15
C GLN A 91 -0.31 -4.14 -9.76
N ILE A 92 0.74 -4.93 -9.56
CA ILE A 92 1.14 -5.44 -8.26
C ILE A 92 2.52 -4.87 -7.96
N ILE A 93 2.64 -4.22 -6.81
CA ILE A 93 3.89 -3.67 -6.31
C ILE A 93 4.13 -4.26 -4.93
N LYS A 94 5.32 -4.84 -4.73
CA LYS A 94 5.73 -5.34 -3.42
C LYS A 94 6.85 -4.48 -2.87
N TYR A 95 6.73 -4.21 -1.59
CA TYR A 95 7.65 -3.43 -0.80
C TYR A 95 8.12 -4.24 0.41
N VAL A 96 9.33 -3.97 0.86
CA VAL A 96 9.84 -4.43 2.16
C VAL A 96 9.90 -3.24 3.09
N ILE A 97 9.38 -3.41 4.30
CA ILE A 97 9.45 -2.44 5.40
C ILE A 97 10.83 -2.56 6.06
N ILE A 98 11.55 -1.44 6.19
CA ILE A 98 12.91 -1.35 6.77
C ILE A 98 12.86 -0.86 8.22
#